data_AF-D2QW39-F1
#
_entry.id   AF-D2QW39-F1
#
_cell.length_a   1.000
_cell.length_b   1.000
_cell.length_c   1.000
_cell.angle_alpha   90.00
_cell.angle_beta   90.00
_cell.angle_gamma   90.00
#
_symmetry.space_group_name_H-M   'P 1'
#
loop_
_entity.id
_entity.type
_entity.pdbx_description
1 polymer ?
#
loop_
_entity_poly.entity_id
_entity_poly.type
_entity_poly.pdbx_seq_one_letter_code
_entity_poly.pdbx_strand_id
1 'polypeptide(L)'
;MGDKDEDKVDEKTLDCLDDVKKGKPRMFAMVCTGAKVVSLVLYKKGSLEKFKKQAKEQGKGTFYHGIADGKGTNITFKLARSDGFEKEPGPPSGLKTFLSSMADFKCTPTYEIVDENEPILDPSDPLVARYLTLQASAKTAGKNNPDQAKALDAKCKDIAKRLSLEDPDGATQQMKGLEEFMAGLVAPNAPVSPSSPTSEVPPPPPPPTPSPTSSPIPPSPPSPEPQQESSPEPVVPPPPPPPPQTSSEDKQLLAEFMGRLKKHMPQLEEAKKFAASTKVPKIVQAADSASANTKEAGVLAQSKEINQAFTLLGLAESSVKEALAAAEKLQTACADLKKAVYPQVKAAVAASPEMKDELIALLAAASTQEKGADFPTAIGTYRTLESKVKEALAKVPNEVPAPPTSPPPPPPGNEQSVDENAPAPPTAPPPPPPPGPGPAPTKPEEHANVSVMKLGKARIEFIATKRSALASMTTLKEKFRETYADHPEMLRPMKAALKKLDAVIAQLNVDLDEQLDNILNESDLTRRDTLVKKARATMTEFSKFVDSNEVMKNLDGNEFVPSTQITGPLRSKLKEIAAALG
;
A
#
# COMPACT_ATOMS: atom_id res chain seq x y z
N MET A 1 0.91 29.36 -37.88
CA MET A 1 0.50 28.01 -38.32
C MET A 1 1.35 27.04 -37.51
N GLY A 2 0.82 26.55 -36.39
CA GLY A 2 1.46 25.44 -35.67
C GLY A 2 1.01 24.15 -36.34
N ASP A 3 1.94 23.30 -36.73
CA ASP A 3 1.66 22.00 -37.33
C ASP A 3 0.74 21.18 -36.41
N LYS A 4 -0.46 20.90 -36.91
CA LYS A 4 -1.46 20.05 -36.26
C LYS A 4 -1.12 18.57 -36.51
N ASP A 5 0.01 18.12 -36.00
CA ASP A 5 0.37 16.69 -35.99
C ASP A 5 -0.31 15.91 -34.83
N GLU A 6 -1.22 16.55 -34.06
CA GLU A 6 -1.83 16.01 -32.83
C GLU A 6 -2.91 14.93 -33.02
N ASP A 7 -3.26 14.56 -34.26
CA ASP A 7 -4.39 13.64 -34.52
C ASP A 7 -3.99 12.18 -34.82
N LYS A 8 -2.70 11.83 -34.76
CA LYS A 8 -2.25 10.45 -35.02
C LYS A 8 -2.41 9.55 -33.80
N VAL A 9 -2.86 8.32 -34.04
CA VAL A 9 -2.87 7.26 -33.02
C VAL A 9 -1.44 6.96 -32.58
N ASP A 10 -1.23 6.73 -31.28
CA ASP A 10 0.11 6.47 -30.76
C ASP A 10 0.68 5.15 -31.29
N GLU A 11 2.00 5.12 -31.49
CA GLU A 11 2.71 3.96 -32.05
C GLU A 11 2.50 2.67 -31.25
N LYS A 12 2.35 2.77 -29.91
CA LYS A 12 2.09 1.60 -29.06
C LYS A 12 0.70 1.03 -29.28
N THR A 13 -0.28 1.88 -29.55
CA THR A 13 -1.62 1.44 -29.94
C THR A 13 -1.59 0.72 -31.29
N LEU A 14 -0.77 1.18 -32.24
CA LEU A 14 -0.56 0.47 -33.52
C LEU A 14 0.07 -0.92 -33.31
N ASP A 15 1.13 -1.01 -32.51
CA ASP A 15 1.75 -2.29 -32.15
C ASP A 15 0.74 -3.26 -31.50
N CYS A 16 -0.09 -2.73 -30.60
CA CYS A 16 -1.14 -3.51 -29.95
C CYS A 16 -2.22 -3.95 -30.94
N LEU A 17 -2.62 -3.10 -31.89
CA LEU A 17 -3.56 -3.46 -32.94
C LEU A 17 -3.00 -4.57 -33.84
N ASP A 18 -1.71 -4.55 -34.16
CA ASP A 18 -1.04 -5.63 -34.90
C ASP A 18 -0.97 -6.93 -34.09
N ASP A 19 -0.79 -6.84 -32.78
CA ASP A 19 -0.91 -8.00 -31.89
C ASP A 19 -2.33 -8.59 -31.90
N VAL A 20 -3.36 -7.73 -31.90
CA VAL A 20 -4.76 -8.17 -32.03
C VAL A 20 -4.98 -8.86 -33.38
N LYS A 21 -4.43 -8.33 -34.49
CA LYS A 21 -4.46 -9.04 -35.80
C LYS A 21 -3.83 -10.43 -35.74
N LYS A 22 -2.83 -10.63 -34.89
CA LYS A 22 -2.15 -11.92 -34.69
C LYS A 22 -2.90 -12.86 -33.74
N GLY A 23 -4.08 -12.50 -33.23
CA GLY A 23 -4.82 -13.32 -32.27
C GLY A 23 -4.43 -13.10 -30.81
N LYS A 24 -3.72 -12.00 -30.50
CA LYS A 24 -3.35 -11.68 -29.12
C LYS A 24 -4.28 -10.57 -28.61
N PRO A 25 -5.23 -10.88 -27.72
CA PRO A 25 -6.16 -9.87 -27.22
C PRO A 25 -5.41 -8.75 -26.47
N ARG A 26 -5.96 -7.54 -26.55
CA ARG A 26 -5.45 -6.33 -25.89
C ARG A 26 -6.57 -5.58 -25.20
N MET A 27 -6.26 -4.90 -24.11
CA MET A 27 -7.22 -4.00 -23.48
C MET A 27 -7.30 -2.71 -24.30
N PHE A 28 -8.45 -2.06 -24.28
CA PHE A 28 -8.60 -0.74 -24.89
C PHE A 28 -9.30 0.25 -23.96
N ALA A 29 -8.95 1.52 -24.15
CA ALA A 29 -9.60 2.69 -23.59
C ALA A 29 -9.99 3.60 -24.74
N MET A 30 -11.27 3.91 -24.87
CA MET A 30 -11.83 4.65 -26.01
C MET A 30 -12.72 5.79 -25.53
N VAL A 31 -12.67 6.93 -26.21
CA VAL A 31 -13.54 8.08 -25.97
C VAL A 31 -14.34 8.37 -27.22
N CYS A 32 -15.66 8.48 -27.09
CA CYS A 32 -16.57 8.80 -28.20
C CYS A 32 -17.39 10.06 -27.90
N THR A 33 -17.60 10.92 -28.90
CA THR A 33 -18.56 12.02 -28.87
C THR A 33 -19.75 11.66 -29.76
N GLY A 34 -20.85 11.22 -29.14
CA GLY A 34 -21.94 10.59 -29.89
C GLY A 34 -21.43 9.31 -30.58
N ALA A 35 -21.67 9.19 -31.89
CA ALA A 35 -21.24 8.06 -32.70
C ALA A 35 -19.79 8.14 -33.21
N LYS A 36 -19.08 9.26 -32.97
CA LYS A 36 -17.73 9.49 -33.47
C LYS A 36 -16.68 9.09 -32.43
N VAL A 37 -15.75 8.22 -32.81
CA VAL A 37 -14.56 7.90 -32.02
C VAL A 37 -13.61 9.10 -32.05
N VAL A 38 -13.22 9.58 -30.87
CA VAL A 38 -12.31 10.71 -30.70
C VAL A 38 -10.91 10.22 -30.39
N SER A 39 -10.81 9.22 -29.51
CA SER A 39 -9.54 8.65 -29.08
C SER A 39 -9.70 7.16 -28.84
N LEU A 40 -8.65 6.41 -29.17
CA LEU A 40 -8.54 4.99 -28.91
C LEU A 40 -7.10 4.69 -28.50
N VAL A 41 -6.94 4.07 -27.34
CA VAL A 41 -5.66 3.64 -26.80
C VAL A 41 -5.75 2.14 -26.53
N LEU A 42 -4.89 1.33 -27.16
CA LEU A 42 -4.76 -0.09 -26.85
C LEU A 42 -3.52 -0.33 -26.00
N TYR A 43 -3.63 -1.26 -25.06
CA TYR A 43 -2.53 -1.58 -24.15
C TYR A 43 -2.52 -3.05 -23.74
N LYS A 44 -1.30 -3.55 -23.49
CA LYS A 44 -1.06 -4.91 -23.02
C LYS A 44 -1.24 -5.05 -21.51
N LYS A 45 -0.77 -4.05 -20.74
CA LYS A 45 -0.70 -4.08 -19.27
C LYS A 45 -0.76 -2.68 -18.67
N GLY A 46 -1.07 -2.60 -17.38
CA GLY A 46 -1.16 -1.36 -16.60
C GLY A 46 -2.59 -1.00 -16.19
N SER A 47 -2.74 0.02 -15.34
CA SER A 47 -4.03 0.39 -14.77
C SER A 47 -4.94 1.12 -15.77
N LEU A 48 -6.23 0.78 -15.75
CA LEU A 48 -7.26 1.41 -16.59
C LEU A 48 -7.29 2.94 -16.41
N GLU A 49 -7.10 3.44 -15.19
CA GLU A 49 -7.12 4.89 -14.90
C GLU A 49 -6.01 5.66 -15.66
N LYS A 50 -4.84 5.06 -15.83
CA LYS A 50 -3.75 5.66 -16.63
C LYS A 50 -4.18 5.83 -18.10
N PHE A 51 -4.70 4.77 -18.71
CA PHE A 51 -5.08 4.79 -20.13
C PHE A 51 -6.38 5.55 -20.38
N LYS A 52 -7.27 5.61 -19.40
CA LYS A 52 -8.44 6.49 -19.38
C LYS A 52 -8.04 7.96 -19.37
N LYS A 53 -7.04 8.34 -18.58
CA LYS A 53 -6.48 9.70 -18.60
C LYS A 53 -5.90 10.00 -19.98
N GLN A 54 -5.07 9.11 -20.52
CA GLN A 54 -4.46 9.25 -21.84
C GLN A 54 -5.51 9.40 -22.96
N ALA A 55 -6.55 8.57 -22.96
CA ALA A 55 -7.62 8.65 -23.97
C ALA A 55 -8.45 9.95 -23.84
N LYS A 56 -8.60 10.48 -22.61
CA LYS A 56 -9.32 11.75 -22.36
C LYS A 56 -8.50 12.99 -22.66
N GLU A 57 -7.17 12.90 -22.71
CA GLU A 57 -6.31 14.03 -23.10
C GLU A 57 -6.52 14.43 -24.56
N GLN A 58 -6.86 13.46 -25.42
CA GLN A 58 -7.15 13.68 -26.84
C GLN A 58 -8.56 14.23 -27.12
N GLY A 59 -9.48 14.24 -26.13
CA GLY A 59 -10.76 14.90 -26.28
C GLY A 59 -11.84 14.55 -25.25
N LYS A 60 -12.98 15.25 -25.37
CA LYS A 60 -14.14 15.10 -24.47
C LYS A 60 -15.17 14.15 -25.05
N GLY A 61 -15.69 13.23 -24.25
CA GLY A 61 -16.73 12.31 -24.67
C GLY A 61 -17.10 11.28 -23.62
N THR A 62 -17.98 10.36 -24.00
CA THR A 62 -18.30 9.16 -23.23
C THR A 62 -17.13 8.20 -23.28
N PHE A 63 -16.72 7.71 -22.12
CA PHE A 63 -15.60 6.79 -21.98
C PHE A 63 -16.08 5.34 -22.06
N TYR A 64 -15.35 4.54 -22.82
CA TYR A 64 -15.58 3.11 -22.99
C TYR A 64 -14.28 2.36 -22.78
N HIS A 65 -14.35 1.16 -22.23
CA HIS A 65 -13.20 0.27 -22.11
C HIS A 65 -13.62 -1.18 -22.29
N GLY A 66 -12.65 -2.04 -22.56
CA GLY A 66 -12.91 -3.46 -22.77
C GLY A 66 -11.73 -4.18 -23.41
N ILE A 67 -12.02 -5.21 -24.17
CA ILE A 67 -11.03 -6.08 -24.82
C ILE A 67 -11.19 -6.02 -26.33
N ALA A 68 -10.10 -5.71 -27.03
CA ALA A 68 -9.98 -5.87 -28.47
C ALA A 68 -9.40 -7.26 -28.74
N ASP A 69 -10.17 -8.09 -29.45
CA ASP A 69 -9.84 -9.48 -29.76
C ASP A 69 -10.17 -9.74 -31.24
N GLY A 70 -9.47 -10.66 -31.89
CA GLY A 70 -9.69 -10.92 -33.30
C GLY A 70 -8.52 -11.61 -33.99
N LYS A 71 -8.64 -11.83 -35.29
CA LYS A 71 -7.57 -12.39 -36.11
C LYS A 71 -7.67 -11.88 -37.55
N GLY A 72 -6.54 -11.52 -38.13
CA GLY A 72 -6.49 -10.95 -39.47
C GLY A 72 -7.17 -9.59 -39.52
N THR A 73 -8.13 -9.40 -40.43
CA THR A 73 -8.83 -8.12 -40.58
C THR A 73 -10.03 -7.97 -39.64
N ASN A 74 -10.54 -9.04 -39.05
CA ASN A 74 -11.74 -8.99 -38.20
C ASN A 74 -11.34 -8.77 -36.75
N ILE A 75 -11.70 -7.62 -36.18
CA ILE A 75 -11.38 -7.25 -34.80
C ILE A 75 -12.68 -6.91 -34.08
N THR A 76 -12.97 -7.60 -32.98
CA THR A 76 -14.13 -7.38 -32.12
C THR A 76 -13.71 -6.63 -30.87
N PHE A 77 -14.40 -5.54 -30.58
CA PHE A 77 -14.25 -4.74 -29.37
C PHE A 77 -15.35 -5.15 -28.38
N LYS A 78 -14.98 -6.00 -27.43
CA LYS A 78 -15.85 -6.54 -26.39
C LYS A 78 -15.98 -5.54 -25.24
N LEU A 79 -17.21 -5.16 -24.89
CA LEU A 79 -17.54 -4.33 -23.73
C LEU A 79 -18.39 -5.13 -22.75
N ALA A 80 -18.12 -5.05 -21.46
CA ALA A 80 -18.84 -5.84 -20.46
C ALA A 80 -20.04 -5.10 -19.86
N ARG A 81 -21.16 -5.79 -19.66
CA ARG A 81 -22.31 -5.31 -18.89
C ARG A 81 -21.95 -5.07 -17.42
N SER A 82 -21.04 -5.88 -16.87
CA SER A 82 -20.49 -5.68 -15.51
C SER A 82 -19.83 -4.31 -15.34
N ASP A 83 -19.36 -3.70 -16.43
CA ASP A 83 -18.74 -2.37 -16.44
C ASP A 83 -19.76 -1.24 -16.73
N GLY A 84 -21.05 -1.58 -16.84
CA GLY A 84 -22.15 -0.63 -17.10
C GLY A 84 -22.43 -0.36 -18.57
N PHE A 85 -21.87 -1.15 -19.49
CA PHE A 85 -22.10 -1.00 -20.93
C PHE A 85 -23.29 -1.85 -21.39
N GLU A 86 -24.42 -1.20 -21.68
CA GLU A 86 -25.63 -1.86 -22.21
C GLU A 86 -25.79 -1.72 -23.73
N LYS A 87 -25.09 -0.76 -24.33
CA LYS A 87 -25.21 -0.40 -25.74
C LYS A 87 -23.83 -0.17 -26.34
N GLU A 88 -23.72 -0.45 -27.63
CA GLU A 88 -22.51 -0.20 -28.40
C GLU A 88 -22.19 1.31 -28.44
N PRO A 89 -20.90 1.69 -28.47
CA PRO A 89 -20.49 3.10 -28.50
C PRO A 89 -20.99 3.89 -29.72
N GLY A 90 -21.25 3.18 -30.83
CA GLY A 90 -21.69 3.74 -32.10
C GLY A 90 -21.68 2.67 -33.20
N PRO A 91 -21.98 3.03 -34.46
CA PRO A 91 -21.95 2.08 -35.56
C PRO A 91 -20.50 1.65 -35.85
N PRO A 92 -20.23 0.37 -36.18
CA PRO A 92 -18.89 -0.12 -36.51
C PRO A 92 -18.18 0.65 -37.63
N SER A 93 -18.93 1.27 -38.54
CA SER A 93 -18.40 2.14 -39.60
C SER A 93 -17.69 3.38 -39.07
N GLY A 94 -18.11 3.92 -37.93
CA GLY A 94 -17.45 5.06 -37.27
C GLY A 94 -16.05 4.69 -36.78
N LEU A 95 -15.92 3.53 -36.12
CA LEU A 95 -14.64 3.00 -35.67
C LEU A 95 -13.74 2.60 -36.85
N LYS A 96 -14.30 1.98 -37.89
CA LYS A 96 -13.56 1.64 -39.11
C LYS A 96 -12.97 2.89 -39.77
N THR A 97 -13.76 3.96 -39.87
CA THR A 97 -13.31 5.24 -40.44
C THR A 97 -12.18 5.83 -39.60
N PHE A 98 -12.33 5.85 -38.27
CA PHE A 98 -11.28 6.33 -37.35
C PHE A 98 -9.97 5.56 -37.50
N LEU A 99 -10.02 4.22 -37.48
CA LEU A 99 -8.83 3.37 -37.62
C LEU A 99 -8.16 3.51 -38.99
N SER A 100 -8.96 3.69 -40.05
CA SER A 100 -8.42 3.89 -41.40
C SER A 100 -7.81 5.28 -41.56
N SER A 101 -8.41 6.33 -40.99
CA SER A 101 -7.95 7.71 -41.17
C SER A 101 -6.80 8.10 -40.24
N MET A 102 -6.86 7.72 -38.96
CA MET A 102 -5.91 8.17 -37.93
C MET A 102 -4.73 7.22 -37.74
N ALA A 103 -4.86 5.96 -38.19
CA ALA A 103 -3.88 4.90 -37.97
C ALA A 103 -3.41 4.20 -39.26
N ASP A 104 -3.94 4.58 -40.44
CA ASP A 104 -3.77 3.86 -41.72
C ASP A 104 -3.99 2.33 -41.56
N PHE A 105 -4.89 1.98 -40.65
CA PHE A 105 -5.04 0.61 -40.18
C PHE A 105 -6.29 -0.02 -40.78
N LYS A 106 -6.09 -0.86 -41.79
CA LYS A 106 -7.18 -1.57 -42.49
C LYS A 106 -7.68 -2.75 -41.65
N CYS A 107 -8.92 -2.67 -41.18
CA CYS A 107 -9.65 -3.75 -40.52
C CYS A 107 -11.19 -3.62 -40.70
N THR A 108 -11.90 -4.66 -40.28
CA THR A 108 -13.36 -4.72 -40.15
C THR A 108 -13.68 -4.82 -38.65
N PRO A 109 -13.80 -3.68 -37.95
CA PRO A 109 -14.09 -3.70 -36.53
C PRO A 109 -15.58 -4.04 -36.30
N THR A 110 -15.87 -4.72 -35.20
CA THR A 110 -17.22 -4.98 -34.68
C THR A 110 -17.26 -4.68 -33.18
N TYR A 111 -18.45 -4.42 -32.64
CA TYR A 111 -18.67 -4.35 -31.19
C TYR A 111 -19.41 -5.59 -30.71
N GLU A 112 -19.15 -6.00 -29.47
CA GLU A 112 -19.86 -7.09 -28.81
C GLU A 112 -20.09 -6.71 -27.35
N ILE A 113 -21.34 -6.76 -26.88
CA ILE A 113 -21.66 -6.57 -25.46
C ILE A 113 -21.68 -7.94 -24.78
N VAL A 114 -20.71 -8.19 -23.93
CA VAL A 114 -20.55 -9.43 -23.14
C VAL A 114 -21.00 -9.20 -21.70
N ASP A 115 -21.27 -10.25 -20.92
CA ASP A 115 -21.64 -10.06 -19.50
C ASP A 115 -20.45 -9.63 -18.64
N GLU A 116 -19.30 -10.28 -18.83
CA GLU A 116 -18.04 -10.03 -18.14
C GLU A 116 -16.88 -10.23 -19.11
N ASN A 117 -15.83 -9.40 -18.98
CA ASN A 117 -14.62 -9.52 -19.81
C ASN A 117 -13.67 -10.59 -19.23
N GLU A 118 -13.18 -11.50 -20.07
CA GLU A 118 -12.16 -12.48 -19.65
C GLU A 118 -10.82 -11.79 -19.38
N PRO A 119 -10.13 -12.08 -18.26
CA PRO A 119 -8.82 -11.49 -17.98
C PRO A 119 -7.81 -11.83 -19.08
N ILE A 120 -7.13 -10.81 -19.61
CA ILE A 120 -6.06 -11.02 -20.59
C ILE A 120 -4.80 -11.44 -19.85
N LEU A 121 -4.38 -12.68 -20.06
CA LEU A 121 -3.19 -13.25 -19.44
C LEU A 121 -2.11 -13.53 -20.50
N ASP A 122 -0.88 -13.09 -20.27
CA ASP A 122 0.25 -13.38 -21.17
C ASP A 122 0.87 -14.73 -20.82
N PRO A 123 0.73 -15.77 -21.68
CA PRO A 123 1.28 -17.10 -21.39
C PRO A 123 2.82 -17.12 -21.34
N SER A 124 3.48 -16.06 -21.80
CA SER A 124 4.95 -15.93 -21.72
C SER A 124 5.42 -15.57 -20.31
N ASP A 125 4.52 -15.10 -19.44
CA ASP A 125 4.83 -14.83 -18.04
C ASP A 125 4.86 -16.15 -17.24
N PRO A 126 5.96 -16.48 -16.53
CA PRO A 126 6.08 -17.74 -15.80
C PRO A 126 4.98 -17.97 -14.76
N LEU A 127 4.50 -16.90 -14.10
CA LEU A 127 3.46 -16.99 -13.10
C LEU A 127 2.10 -17.26 -13.75
N VAL A 128 1.83 -16.61 -14.89
CA VAL A 128 0.65 -16.89 -15.71
C VAL A 128 0.69 -18.33 -16.25
N ALA A 129 1.83 -18.79 -16.76
CA ALA A 129 1.98 -20.16 -17.27
C ALA A 129 1.68 -21.20 -16.17
N ARG A 130 2.17 -20.96 -14.95
CA ARG A 130 1.82 -21.77 -13.77
C ARG A 130 0.33 -21.71 -13.49
N TYR A 131 -0.29 -20.53 -13.55
CA TYR A 131 -1.73 -20.37 -13.34
C TYR A 131 -2.55 -21.11 -14.37
N LEU A 132 -2.21 -21.04 -15.65
CA LEU A 132 -2.93 -21.74 -16.71
C LEU A 132 -2.87 -23.26 -16.51
N THR A 133 -1.72 -23.77 -16.08
CA THR A 133 -1.56 -25.18 -15.69
C THR A 133 -2.46 -25.54 -14.50
N LEU A 134 -2.45 -24.71 -13.46
CA LEU A 134 -3.27 -24.91 -12.27
C LEU A 134 -4.78 -24.80 -12.58
N GLN A 135 -5.18 -23.88 -13.44
CA GLN A 135 -6.56 -23.69 -13.88
C GLN A 135 -7.07 -24.92 -14.64
N ALA A 136 -6.25 -25.52 -15.51
CA ALA A 136 -6.60 -26.76 -16.20
C ALA A 136 -6.84 -27.92 -15.21
N SER A 137 -5.98 -28.03 -14.19
CA SER A 137 -6.14 -29.00 -13.11
C SER A 137 -7.38 -28.72 -12.25
N ALA A 138 -7.66 -27.46 -11.92
CA ALA A 138 -8.86 -27.04 -11.20
C ALA A 138 -10.14 -27.36 -11.98
N LYS A 139 -10.17 -27.10 -13.30
CA LYS A 139 -11.30 -27.48 -14.16
C LYS A 139 -11.53 -28.99 -14.17
N THR A 140 -10.45 -29.78 -14.17
CA THR A 140 -10.55 -31.25 -14.08
C THR A 140 -11.07 -31.69 -12.70
N ALA A 141 -10.58 -31.10 -11.62
CA ALA A 141 -11.07 -31.36 -10.27
C ALA A 141 -12.55 -31.00 -10.10
N GLY A 142 -13.00 -29.89 -10.70
CA GLY A 142 -14.41 -29.46 -10.68
C GLY A 142 -15.34 -30.40 -11.46
N LYS A 143 -14.88 -30.98 -12.58
CA LYS A 143 -15.64 -32.03 -13.29
C LYS A 143 -15.84 -33.28 -12.42
N ASN A 144 -14.85 -33.64 -11.62
CA ASN A 144 -14.92 -34.79 -10.72
C ASN A 144 -15.68 -34.49 -9.42
N ASN A 145 -15.83 -33.20 -9.07
CA ASN A 145 -16.50 -32.74 -7.85
C ASN A 145 -17.50 -31.60 -8.20
N PRO A 146 -18.67 -31.92 -8.78
CA PRO A 146 -19.62 -30.92 -9.28
C PRO A 146 -20.04 -29.90 -8.23
N ASP A 147 -20.19 -30.32 -6.97
CA ASP A 147 -20.57 -29.44 -5.84
C ASP A 147 -19.52 -28.37 -5.55
N GLN A 148 -18.26 -28.61 -5.93
CA GLN A 148 -17.12 -27.70 -5.70
C GLN A 148 -16.72 -26.93 -6.97
N ALA A 149 -17.31 -27.25 -8.14
CA ALA A 149 -16.94 -26.64 -9.42
C ALA A 149 -17.10 -25.11 -9.41
N LYS A 150 -18.18 -24.60 -8.78
CA LYS A 150 -18.42 -23.15 -8.65
C LYS A 150 -17.36 -22.45 -7.79
N ALA A 151 -16.93 -23.08 -6.71
CA ALA A 151 -15.89 -22.53 -5.83
C ALA A 151 -14.52 -22.51 -6.51
N LEU A 152 -14.18 -23.57 -7.27
CA LEU A 152 -12.97 -23.64 -8.08
C LEU A 152 -12.96 -22.57 -9.19
N ASP A 153 -14.08 -22.39 -9.89
CA ASP A 153 -14.20 -21.35 -10.92
C ASP A 153 -14.03 -19.94 -10.31
N ALA A 154 -14.68 -19.68 -9.17
CA ALA A 154 -14.54 -18.40 -8.46
C ALA A 154 -13.08 -18.11 -8.04
N LYS A 155 -12.37 -19.10 -7.49
CA LYS A 155 -10.93 -18.96 -7.16
C LYS A 155 -10.08 -18.73 -8.41
N CYS A 156 -10.35 -19.46 -9.49
CA CYS A 156 -9.64 -19.25 -10.76
C CYS A 156 -9.86 -17.83 -11.29
N LYS A 157 -11.08 -17.30 -11.22
CA LYS A 157 -11.40 -15.93 -11.63
C LYS A 157 -10.68 -14.89 -10.77
N ASP A 158 -10.65 -15.06 -9.45
CA ASP A 158 -9.92 -14.12 -8.55
C ASP A 158 -8.43 -14.08 -8.87
N ILE A 159 -7.79 -15.24 -9.07
CA ILE A 159 -6.37 -15.31 -9.44
C ILE A 159 -6.13 -14.62 -10.78
N ALA A 160 -6.94 -14.92 -11.80
CA ALA A 160 -6.80 -14.29 -13.11
C ALA A 160 -6.96 -12.76 -13.04
N LYS A 161 -7.91 -12.28 -12.23
CA LYS A 161 -8.08 -10.85 -11.97
C LYS A 161 -6.85 -10.23 -11.32
N ARG A 162 -6.26 -10.86 -10.30
CA ARG A 162 -5.03 -10.37 -9.66
C ARG A 162 -3.84 -10.35 -10.60
N LEU A 163 -3.67 -11.39 -11.42
CA LEU A 163 -2.64 -11.43 -12.45
C LEU A 163 -2.82 -10.29 -13.47
N SER A 164 -4.06 -9.97 -13.86
CA SER A 164 -4.34 -8.84 -14.75
C SER A 164 -4.07 -7.47 -14.12
N LEU A 165 -4.15 -7.36 -12.79
CA LEU A 165 -3.90 -6.13 -12.02
C LEU A 165 -2.42 -5.93 -11.62
N GLU A 166 -1.51 -6.78 -12.11
CA GLU A 166 -0.09 -6.75 -11.74
C GLU A 166 0.15 -6.91 -10.20
N ASP A 167 -0.66 -7.74 -9.53
CA ASP A 167 -0.48 -8.15 -8.11
C ASP A 167 0.12 -9.57 -8.02
N PRO A 168 1.43 -9.75 -8.27
CA PRO A 168 2.05 -11.07 -8.33
C PRO A 168 2.06 -11.79 -6.97
N ASP A 169 2.21 -11.04 -5.87
CA ASP A 169 2.25 -11.60 -4.52
C ASP A 169 0.88 -12.14 -4.12
N GLY A 170 -0.17 -11.34 -4.32
CA GLY A 170 -1.55 -11.77 -4.06
C GLY A 170 -1.97 -12.92 -4.96
N ALA A 171 -1.60 -12.90 -6.25
CA ALA A 171 -1.85 -14.02 -7.16
C ALA A 171 -1.15 -15.30 -6.70
N THR A 172 0.12 -15.21 -6.30
CA THR A 172 0.90 -16.36 -5.80
C THR A 172 0.27 -16.96 -4.55
N GLN A 173 -0.18 -16.12 -3.61
CA GLN A 173 -0.87 -16.58 -2.41
C GLN A 173 -2.19 -17.30 -2.73
N GLN A 174 -3.00 -16.75 -3.65
CA GLN A 174 -4.26 -17.36 -4.06
C GLN A 174 -4.06 -18.67 -4.84
N MET A 175 -3.00 -18.75 -5.66
CA MET A 175 -2.63 -19.98 -6.36
C MET A 175 -2.26 -21.09 -5.36
N LYS A 176 -1.48 -20.77 -4.32
CA LYS A 176 -1.19 -21.72 -3.23
C LYS A 176 -2.47 -22.18 -2.52
N GLY A 177 -3.38 -21.25 -2.22
CA GLY A 177 -4.68 -21.58 -1.64
C GLY A 177 -5.57 -22.43 -2.55
N LEU A 178 -5.47 -22.28 -3.88
CA LEU A 178 -6.16 -23.13 -4.85
C LEU A 178 -5.53 -24.53 -4.92
N GLU A 179 -4.21 -24.64 -4.87
CA GLU A 179 -3.48 -25.92 -4.78
C GLU A 179 -3.88 -26.70 -3.52
N GLU A 180 -3.88 -26.05 -2.35
CA GLU A 180 -4.31 -26.65 -1.08
C GLU A 180 -5.78 -27.08 -1.13
N PHE A 181 -6.65 -26.23 -1.69
CA PHE A 181 -8.07 -26.54 -1.84
C PHE A 181 -8.29 -27.78 -2.73
N MET A 182 -7.59 -27.85 -3.87
CA MET A 182 -7.65 -29.00 -4.77
C MET A 182 -7.08 -30.27 -4.13
N ALA A 183 -6.00 -30.17 -3.35
CA ALA A 183 -5.42 -31.31 -2.64
C ALA A 183 -6.43 -31.92 -1.65
N GLY A 184 -7.26 -31.09 -1.00
CA GLY A 184 -8.34 -31.55 -0.13
C GLY A 184 -9.45 -32.32 -0.85
N LEU A 185 -9.67 -32.07 -2.15
CA LEU A 185 -10.68 -32.77 -2.95
C LEU A 185 -10.24 -34.18 -3.39
N VAL A 186 -8.95 -34.48 -3.31
CA VAL A 186 -8.36 -35.77 -3.69
C VAL A 186 -8.32 -36.73 -2.48
N ALA A 187 -8.80 -36.31 -1.31
CA ALA A 187 -8.86 -37.16 -0.12
C ALA A 187 -9.60 -38.49 -0.42
N PRO A 188 -9.09 -39.62 0.09
CA PRO A 188 -9.36 -40.91 -0.49
C PRO A 188 -10.80 -41.33 -0.20
N ASN A 189 -11.60 -41.50 -1.25
CA ASN A 189 -12.55 -42.61 -1.32
C ASN A 189 -11.75 -43.92 -1.35
N ALA A 190 -11.04 -44.20 -0.25
CA ALA A 190 -10.66 -45.56 0.05
C ALA A 190 -11.98 -46.29 0.34
N PRO A 191 -12.30 -47.39 -0.36
CA PRO A 191 -13.49 -48.16 -0.06
C PRO A 191 -13.44 -48.53 1.41
N VAL A 192 -14.42 -48.06 2.17
CA VAL A 192 -14.65 -48.49 3.54
C VAL A 192 -15.00 -49.97 3.45
N SER A 193 -14.02 -50.85 3.70
CA SER A 193 -14.25 -52.29 3.73
C SER A 193 -15.40 -52.58 4.70
N PRO A 194 -16.46 -53.29 4.25
CA PRO A 194 -17.57 -53.61 5.12
C PRO A 194 -17.09 -54.54 6.23
N SER A 195 -17.34 -54.10 7.46
CA SER A 195 -17.17 -54.84 8.69
C SER A 195 -17.76 -56.24 8.58
N SER A 196 -16.94 -57.27 8.74
CA SER A 196 -17.39 -58.63 9.07
C SER A 196 -16.93 -58.97 10.49
N PRO A 197 -17.72 -59.75 11.24
CA PRO A 197 -17.59 -59.90 12.68
C PRO A 197 -16.65 -61.05 13.08
N THR A 198 -16.09 -60.93 14.28
CA THR A 198 -15.64 -62.03 15.15
C THR A 198 -14.69 -63.08 14.56
N SER A 199 -13.40 -62.96 14.84
CA SER A 199 -12.56 -64.13 15.15
C SER A 199 -11.29 -63.73 15.89
N GLU A 200 -11.20 -64.26 17.11
CA GLU A 200 -10.01 -64.84 17.74
C GLU A 200 -8.69 -64.05 17.75
N VAL A 201 -8.31 -63.67 18.96
CA VAL A 201 -7.01 -63.12 19.37
C VAL A 201 -5.88 -64.11 19.10
N PRO A 202 -4.86 -63.78 18.28
CA PRO A 202 -3.55 -64.40 18.37
C PRO A 202 -2.65 -63.63 19.34
N PRO A 203 -1.75 -64.31 20.09
CA PRO A 203 -0.88 -63.69 21.07
C PRO A 203 0.19 -62.77 20.43
N PRO A 204 0.70 -61.78 21.20
CA PRO A 204 1.62 -60.78 20.68
C PRO A 204 3.00 -61.38 20.32
N PRO A 205 3.65 -60.89 19.25
CA PRO A 205 5.03 -61.26 18.94
C PRO A 205 6.00 -60.66 19.99
N PRO A 206 7.12 -61.35 20.28
CA PRO A 206 8.12 -60.88 21.23
C PRO A 206 8.85 -59.60 20.74
N PRO A 207 9.35 -58.76 21.66
CA PRO A 207 10.03 -57.52 21.32
C PRO A 207 11.36 -57.77 20.59
N PRO A 208 11.75 -56.89 19.65
CA PRO A 208 13.02 -57.00 18.94
C PRO A 208 14.20 -56.80 19.89
N THR A 209 15.13 -57.75 19.82
CA THR A 209 16.45 -57.72 20.44
C THR A 209 17.30 -56.57 19.89
N PRO A 210 18.08 -55.85 20.73
CA PRO A 210 19.01 -54.84 20.26
C PRO A 210 20.28 -55.50 19.67
N SER A 211 20.55 -55.25 18.40
CA SER A 211 21.84 -55.60 17.78
C SER A 211 22.90 -54.55 18.13
N PRO A 212 24.10 -54.94 18.61
CA PRO A 212 25.23 -54.05 18.78
C PRO A 212 25.98 -53.93 17.46
N THR A 213 26.07 -52.73 16.89
CA THR A 213 26.99 -52.47 15.78
C THR A 213 27.94 -51.35 16.16
N SER A 214 29.06 -51.76 16.77
CA SER A 214 30.25 -50.93 16.90
C SER A 214 30.85 -50.73 15.51
N SER A 215 30.90 -49.48 15.04
CA SER A 215 31.74 -49.11 13.90
C SER A 215 33.10 -48.64 14.39
N PRO A 216 34.22 -49.13 13.83
CA PRO A 216 35.56 -48.72 14.24
C PRO A 216 35.95 -47.36 13.63
N ILE A 217 36.70 -46.61 14.44
CA ILE A 217 37.36 -45.34 14.13
C ILE A 217 38.39 -45.56 13.00
N PRO A 218 38.43 -44.74 11.94
CA PRO A 218 39.51 -44.79 10.95
C PRO A 218 40.83 -44.23 11.56
N PRO A 219 41.99 -44.84 11.25
CA PRO A 219 43.27 -44.41 11.82
C PRO A 219 43.75 -43.09 11.23
N SER A 220 44.33 -42.27 12.12
CA SER A 220 45.06 -41.05 11.81
C SER A 220 46.20 -41.29 10.81
N PRO A 221 46.46 -40.36 9.87
CA PRO A 221 47.63 -40.44 9.01
C PRO A 221 48.93 -40.18 9.80
N PRO A 222 50.05 -40.80 9.40
CA PRO A 222 51.33 -40.71 10.10
C PRO A 222 51.99 -39.34 9.95
N SER A 223 52.62 -38.88 11.04
CA SER A 223 53.58 -37.78 11.07
C SER A 223 54.73 -38.04 10.08
N PRO A 224 55.16 -37.02 9.31
CA PRO A 224 56.37 -37.16 8.52
C PRO A 224 57.63 -36.99 9.39
N GLU A 225 58.54 -37.96 9.23
CA GLU A 225 59.93 -37.93 9.68
C GLU A 225 60.74 -36.79 9.04
N PRO A 226 61.81 -36.31 9.71
CA PRO A 226 62.63 -35.20 9.23
C PRO A 226 63.69 -35.68 8.23
N GLN A 227 63.49 -35.40 6.94
CA GLN A 227 64.55 -35.55 5.94
C GLN A 227 65.41 -34.29 5.86
N GLN A 228 66.59 -34.42 6.46
CA GLN A 228 67.92 -34.22 5.87
C GLN A 228 68.14 -33.01 4.94
N GLU A 229 69.01 -32.11 5.42
CA GLU A 229 69.69 -31.05 4.68
C GLU A 229 70.26 -31.50 3.33
N SER A 230 69.85 -30.82 2.26
CA SER A 230 70.63 -30.71 1.04
C SER A 230 70.61 -29.26 0.54
N SER A 231 71.81 -28.79 0.22
CA SER A 231 72.29 -27.47 -0.21
C SER A 231 71.39 -26.63 -1.14
N PRO A 232 71.56 -25.29 -1.14
CA PRO A 232 70.64 -24.35 -1.77
C PRO A 232 70.86 -24.24 -3.28
N GLU A 233 69.84 -24.59 -4.06
CA GLU A 233 69.66 -24.11 -5.44
C GLU A 233 68.99 -22.72 -5.44
N PRO A 234 69.24 -21.89 -6.46
CA PRO A 234 68.73 -20.53 -6.54
C PRO A 234 67.20 -20.54 -6.67
N VAL A 235 66.51 -20.11 -5.61
CA VAL A 235 65.06 -19.98 -5.53
C VAL A 235 64.57 -18.98 -6.58
N VAL A 236 64.02 -19.49 -7.67
CA VAL A 236 63.16 -18.72 -8.57
C VAL A 236 61.91 -18.35 -7.76
N PRO A 237 61.53 -17.06 -7.66
CA PRO A 237 60.33 -16.68 -6.93
C PRO A 237 59.11 -17.40 -7.54
N PRO A 238 58.25 -18.01 -6.71
CA PRO A 238 57.07 -18.69 -7.21
C PRO A 238 56.23 -17.70 -8.03
N PRO A 239 55.64 -18.15 -9.16
CA PRO A 239 54.77 -17.29 -9.95
C PRO A 239 53.66 -16.73 -9.06
N PRO A 240 53.31 -15.44 -9.20
CA PRO A 240 52.27 -14.84 -8.38
C PRO A 240 51.00 -15.68 -8.49
N PRO A 241 50.30 -15.97 -7.37
CA PRO A 241 49.08 -16.75 -7.40
C PRO A 241 48.09 -16.11 -8.38
N PRO A 242 47.38 -16.91 -9.20
CA PRO A 242 46.42 -16.37 -10.13
C PRO A 242 45.41 -15.50 -9.36
N PRO A 243 45.02 -14.33 -9.91
CA PRO A 243 44.09 -13.45 -9.24
C PRO A 243 42.82 -14.23 -8.88
N PRO A 244 42.25 -14.03 -7.68
CA PRO A 244 41.07 -14.77 -7.24
C PRO A 244 39.98 -14.63 -8.30
N GLN A 245 39.62 -15.77 -8.91
CA GLN A 245 38.55 -15.81 -9.89
C GLN A 245 37.26 -15.43 -9.16
N THR A 246 36.70 -14.28 -9.51
CA THR A 246 35.34 -13.92 -9.10
C THR A 246 34.40 -14.99 -9.63
N SER A 247 33.60 -15.58 -8.74
CA SER A 247 32.67 -16.64 -9.10
C SER A 247 31.70 -16.12 -10.18
N SER A 248 31.21 -17.00 -11.06
CA SER A 248 30.18 -16.59 -12.03
C SER A 248 28.91 -16.08 -11.34
N GLU A 249 28.64 -16.55 -10.12
CA GLU A 249 27.51 -16.16 -9.28
C GLU A 249 27.61 -14.69 -8.84
N ASP A 250 28.79 -14.23 -8.40
CA ASP A 250 29.01 -12.84 -7.99
C ASP A 250 28.75 -11.86 -9.15
N LYS A 251 29.15 -12.26 -10.37
CA LYS A 251 28.91 -11.46 -11.59
C LYS A 251 27.42 -11.36 -11.91
N GLN A 252 26.67 -12.45 -11.74
CA GLN A 252 25.23 -12.47 -11.97
C GLN A 252 24.47 -11.64 -10.93
N LEU A 253 24.83 -11.77 -9.65
CA LEU A 253 24.24 -10.98 -8.57
C LEU A 253 24.53 -9.48 -8.74
N LEU A 254 25.74 -9.11 -9.15
CA LEU A 254 26.08 -7.72 -9.43
C LEU A 254 25.28 -7.16 -10.63
N ALA A 255 25.10 -7.96 -11.69
CA ALA A 255 24.29 -7.56 -12.84
C ALA A 255 22.81 -7.36 -12.46
N GLU A 256 22.25 -8.24 -11.62
CA GLU A 256 20.89 -8.11 -11.09
C GLU A 256 20.74 -6.85 -10.22
N PHE A 257 21.69 -6.62 -9.32
CA PHE A 257 21.73 -5.42 -8.48
C PHE A 257 21.71 -4.14 -9.33
N MET A 258 22.58 -4.05 -10.34
CA MET A 258 22.65 -2.90 -11.24
C MET A 258 21.36 -2.72 -12.06
N GLY A 259 20.70 -3.82 -12.44
CA GLY A 259 19.39 -3.80 -13.09
C GLY A 259 18.31 -3.18 -12.20
N ARG A 260 18.23 -3.58 -10.93
CA ARG A 260 17.31 -2.99 -9.95
C ARG A 260 17.63 -1.53 -9.67
N LEU A 261 18.90 -1.21 -9.44
CA LEU A 261 19.35 0.16 -9.20
C LEU A 261 18.95 1.10 -10.35
N LYS A 262 19.19 0.67 -11.60
CA LYS A 262 18.80 1.43 -12.80
C LYS A 262 17.29 1.67 -12.90
N LYS A 263 16.47 0.68 -12.51
CA LYS A 263 15.00 0.79 -12.47
C LYS A 263 14.54 1.73 -11.35
N HIS A 264 15.24 1.75 -10.22
CA HIS A 264 14.88 2.53 -9.04
C HIS A 264 15.21 4.03 -9.17
N MET A 265 16.34 4.37 -9.81
CA MET A 265 16.84 5.76 -9.89
C MET A 265 15.82 6.80 -10.40
N PRO A 266 15.02 6.55 -11.47
CA PRO A 266 14.00 7.50 -11.90
C PRO A 266 12.94 7.82 -10.83
N GLN A 267 12.54 6.82 -10.05
CA GLN A 267 11.55 6.97 -8.97
C GLN A 267 12.13 7.76 -7.80
N LEU A 268 13.40 7.54 -7.48
CA LEU A 268 14.12 8.32 -6.46
C LEU A 268 14.22 9.79 -6.85
N GLU A 269 14.56 10.09 -8.11
CA GLU A 269 14.63 11.49 -8.59
C GLU A 269 13.25 12.16 -8.62
N GLU A 270 12.19 11.43 -8.96
CA GLU A 270 10.81 11.92 -8.83
C GLU A 270 10.43 12.23 -7.38
N ALA A 271 10.73 11.32 -6.45
CA ALA A 271 10.48 11.53 -5.02
C ALA A 271 11.24 12.73 -4.46
N LYS A 272 12.51 12.92 -4.84
CA LYS A 272 13.31 14.11 -4.47
C LYS A 272 12.74 15.39 -5.02
N LYS A 273 12.33 15.40 -6.29
CA LYS A 273 11.70 16.57 -6.91
C LYS A 273 10.43 16.97 -6.15
N PHE A 274 9.62 16.00 -5.75
CA PHE A 274 8.40 16.23 -4.98
C PHE A 274 8.71 16.71 -3.54
N ALA A 275 9.69 16.11 -2.88
CA ALA A 275 10.17 16.52 -1.56
C ALA A 275 10.65 17.98 -1.57
N ALA A 276 11.44 18.38 -2.57
CA ALA A 276 11.94 19.75 -2.72
C ALA A 276 10.83 20.77 -2.94
N SER A 277 9.78 20.40 -3.68
CA SER A 277 8.63 21.27 -3.94
C SER A 277 7.71 21.42 -2.72
N THR A 278 7.36 20.31 -2.07
CA THR A 278 6.34 20.32 -1.00
C THR A 278 6.86 20.68 0.38
N LYS A 279 8.16 20.45 0.66
CA LYS A 279 8.77 20.64 1.97
C LYS A 279 8.05 19.92 3.13
N VAL A 280 7.24 18.90 2.83
CA VAL A 280 6.55 18.11 3.86
C VAL A 280 7.58 17.22 4.56
N PRO A 281 7.77 17.37 5.89
CA PRO A 281 8.88 16.71 6.60
C PRO A 281 8.95 15.20 6.34
N LYS A 282 7.80 14.51 6.37
CA LYS A 282 7.72 13.06 6.13
C LYS A 282 8.15 12.65 4.71
N ILE A 283 7.79 13.44 3.70
CA ILE A 283 8.17 13.16 2.30
C ILE A 283 9.66 13.44 2.09
N VAL A 284 10.15 14.55 2.66
CA VAL A 284 11.56 14.93 2.62
C VAL A 284 12.43 13.86 3.27
N GLN A 285 12.08 13.45 4.49
CA GLN A 285 12.79 12.41 5.23
C GLN A 285 12.83 11.09 4.46
N ALA A 286 11.70 10.64 3.91
CA ALA A 286 11.64 9.40 3.14
C ALA A 286 12.51 9.48 1.85
N ALA A 287 12.50 10.61 1.14
CA ALA A 287 13.33 10.82 -0.05
C ALA A 287 14.83 10.89 0.30
N ASP A 288 15.18 11.53 1.41
CA ASP A 288 16.55 11.64 1.90
C ASP A 288 17.09 10.28 2.35
N SER A 289 16.31 9.52 3.14
CA SER A 289 16.64 8.15 3.54
C SER A 289 16.82 7.24 2.33
N ALA A 290 15.93 7.32 1.33
CA ALA A 290 16.08 6.57 0.09
C ALA A 290 17.37 6.94 -0.66
N SER A 291 17.70 8.23 -0.71
CA SER A 291 18.92 8.69 -1.36
C SER A 291 20.18 8.25 -0.62
N ALA A 292 20.18 8.24 0.71
CA ALA A 292 21.30 7.78 1.52
C ALA A 292 21.54 6.27 1.31
N ASN A 293 20.48 5.47 1.47
CA ASN A 293 20.53 4.01 1.30
C ASN A 293 20.95 3.61 -0.13
N THR A 294 20.49 4.33 -1.16
CA THR A 294 20.90 4.08 -2.55
C THR A 294 22.39 4.34 -2.78
N LYS A 295 22.93 5.42 -2.19
CA LYS A 295 24.36 5.74 -2.29
C LYS A 295 25.21 4.69 -1.58
N GLU A 296 24.83 4.32 -0.36
CA GLU A 296 25.53 3.32 0.43
C GLU A 296 25.47 1.93 -0.20
N ALA A 297 24.31 1.53 -0.76
CA ALA A 297 24.18 0.31 -1.56
C ALA A 297 25.17 0.28 -2.74
N GLY A 298 25.36 1.42 -3.42
CA GLY A 298 26.35 1.56 -4.49
C GLY A 298 27.80 1.35 -4.02
N VAL A 299 28.15 1.87 -2.84
CA VAL A 299 29.47 1.67 -2.23
C VAL A 299 29.68 0.20 -1.84
N LEU A 300 28.71 -0.43 -1.18
CA LEU A 300 28.80 -1.85 -0.80
C LEU A 300 28.89 -2.78 -2.00
N ALA A 301 28.18 -2.47 -3.09
CA ALA A 301 28.28 -3.22 -4.35
C ALA A 301 29.70 -3.14 -4.95
N GLN A 302 30.38 -1.99 -4.84
CA GLN A 302 31.78 -1.84 -5.27
C GLN A 302 32.75 -2.62 -4.37
N SER A 303 32.48 -2.70 -3.07
CA SER A 303 33.24 -3.47 -2.10
C SER A 303 32.98 -4.99 -2.14
N LYS A 304 32.15 -5.46 -3.10
CA LYS A 304 31.72 -6.86 -3.25
C LYS A 304 30.85 -7.39 -2.10
N GLU A 305 30.27 -6.51 -1.28
CA GLU A 305 29.31 -6.87 -0.23
C GLU A 305 27.86 -6.90 -0.78
N ILE A 306 27.65 -7.69 -1.84
CA ILE A 306 26.45 -7.61 -2.68
C ILE A 306 25.14 -7.86 -1.91
N ASN A 307 25.13 -8.78 -0.95
CA ASN A 307 23.93 -9.08 -0.14
C ASN A 307 23.48 -7.89 0.74
N GLN A 308 24.44 -7.15 1.31
CA GLN A 308 24.12 -5.95 2.09
C GLN A 308 23.66 -4.82 1.16
N ALA A 309 24.29 -4.69 -0.01
CA ALA A 309 23.85 -3.74 -1.04
C ALA A 309 22.39 -3.98 -1.47
N PHE A 310 21.97 -5.24 -1.68
CA PHE A 310 20.56 -5.58 -1.95
C PHE A 310 19.62 -5.20 -0.81
N THR A 311 20.05 -5.40 0.43
CA THR A 311 19.23 -5.05 1.62
C THR A 311 19.00 -3.54 1.68
N LEU A 312 20.06 -2.73 1.53
CA LEU A 312 19.95 -1.27 1.50
C LEU A 312 19.13 -0.77 0.31
N LEU A 313 19.30 -1.37 -0.87
CA LEU A 313 18.48 -1.02 -2.04
C LEU A 313 17.00 -1.33 -1.81
N GLY A 314 16.66 -2.45 -1.15
CA GLY A 314 15.28 -2.77 -0.76
C GLY A 314 14.68 -1.79 0.24
N LEU A 315 15.48 -1.29 1.20
CA LEU A 315 15.07 -0.21 2.09
C LEU A 315 14.84 1.10 1.33
N ALA A 316 15.74 1.45 0.41
CA ALA A 316 15.59 2.63 -0.45
C ALA A 316 14.30 2.58 -1.30
N GLU A 317 14.04 1.43 -1.95
CA GLU A 317 12.81 1.17 -2.71
C GLU A 317 11.55 1.37 -1.85
N SER A 318 11.57 0.86 -0.61
CA SER A 318 10.47 1.02 0.33
C SER A 318 10.24 2.49 0.72
N SER A 319 11.30 3.24 1.01
CA SER A 319 11.22 4.66 1.34
C SER A 319 10.73 5.52 0.17
N VAL A 320 11.17 5.25 -1.07
CA VAL A 320 10.63 5.93 -2.26
C VAL A 320 9.14 5.64 -2.43
N LYS A 321 8.72 4.39 -2.25
CA LYS A 321 7.31 4.01 -2.34
C LYS A 321 6.47 4.76 -1.30
N GLU A 322 6.97 4.91 -0.08
CA GLU A 322 6.30 5.70 0.96
C GLU A 322 6.21 7.19 0.58
N ALA A 323 7.30 7.78 0.10
CA ALA A 323 7.34 9.18 -0.33
C ALA A 323 6.34 9.46 -1.45
N LEU A 324 6.29 8.59 -2.48
CA LEU A 324 5.36 8.71 -3.60
C LEU A 324 3.90 8.49 -3.19
N ALA A 325 3.63 7.54 -2.29
CA ALA A 325 2.27 7.32 -1.77
C ALA A 325 1.77 8.51 -0.93
N ALA A 326 2.66 9.14 -0.15
CA ALA A 326 2.34 10.35 0.59
C ALA A 326 2.09 11.55 -0.35
N ALA A 327 2.88 11.67 -1.42
CA ALA A 327 2.70 12.65 -2.47
C ALA A 327 1.32 12.54 -3.16
N GLU A 328 0.94 11.32 -3.55
CA GLU A 328 -0.35 11.02 -4.19
C GLU A 328 -1.54 11.36 -3.28
N LYS A 329 -1.43 11.10 -1.98
CA LYS A 329 -2.46 11.49 -0.99
C LYS A 329 -2.67 13.01 -0.92
N LEU A 330 -1.59 13.78 -0.94
CA LEU A 330 -1.67 15.26 -0.95
C LEU A 330 -2.31 15.76 -2.25
N GLN A 331 -1.92 15.19 -3.39
CA GLN A 331 -2.50 15.54 -4.68
C GLN A 331 -4.01 15.25 -4.71
N THR A 332 -4.42 14.08 -4.21
CA THR A 332 -5.84 13.69 -4.12
C THR A 332 -6.62 14.63 -3.20
N ALA A 333 -6.09 14.94 -2.01
CA ALA A 333 -6.74 15.85 -1.07
C ALA A 333 -6.91 17.27 -1.65
N CYS A 334 -5.91 17.75 -2.40
CA CYS A 334 -5.99 19.03 -3.11
C CYS A 334 -7.08 19.01 -4.20
N ALA A 335 -7.14 17.93 -4.99
CA ALA A 335 -8.14 17.77 -6.04
C ALA A 335 -9.58 17.70 -5.48
N ASP A 336 -9.78 17.01 -4.35
CA ASP A 336 -11.07 16.90 -3.67
C ASP A 336 -11.53 18.27 -3.13
N LEU A 337 -10.64 19.01 -2.47
CA LEU A 337 -10.93 20.37 -2.00
C LEU A 337 -11.29 21.30 -3.14
N LYS A 338 -10.51 21.29 -4.23
CA LYS A 338 -10.79 22.06 -5.43
C LYS A 338 -12.18 21.73 -5.98
N LYS A 339 -12.50 20.45 -6.13
CA LYS A 339 -13.82 19.98 -6.62
C LYS A 339 -14.96 20.45 -5.72
N ALA A 340 -14.78 20.46 -4.41
CA ALA A 340 -15.78 20.91 -3.45
C ALA A 340 -15.99 22.43 -3.48
N VAL A 341 -14.90 23.22 -3.55
CA VAL A 341 -14.95 24.68 -3.39
C VAL A 341 -15.30 25.39 -4.70
N TYR A 342 -14.79 24.94 -5.85
CA TYR A 342 -14.96 25.64 -7.15
C TYR A 342 -16.42 26.00 -7.50
N PRO A 343 -17.39 25.07 -7.39
CA PRO A 343 -18.78 25.36 -7.71
C PRO A 343 -19.41 26.42 -6.80
N GLN A 344 -18.93 26.50 -5.55
CA GLN A 344 -19.47 27.40 -4.53
C GLN A 344 -18.95 28.83 -4.67
N VAL A 345 -17.74 29.02 -5.20
CA VAL A 345 -17.15 30.37 -5.41
C VAL A 345 -18.06 31.23 -6.28
N LYS A 346 -18.64 30.69 -7.34
CA LYS A 346 -19.56 31.45 -8.21
C LYS A 346 -20.81 31.92 -7.46
N ALA A 347 -21.38 31.06 -6.61
CA ALA A 347 -22.55 31.40 -5.80
C ALA A 347 -22.20 32.46 -4.74
N ALA A 348 -21.05 32.31 -4.08
CA ALA A 348 -20.53 33.27 -3.10
C ALA A 348 -20.27 34.65 -3.73
N VAL A 349 -19.68 34.72 -4.92
CA VAL A 349 -19.45 35.98 -5.64
C VAL A 349 -20.77 36.67 -6.02
N ALA A 350 -21.81 35.91 -6.35
CA ALA A 350 -23.14 36.46 -6.63
C ALA A 350 -23.83 36.95 -5.34
N ALA A 351 -23.63 36.24 -4.23
CA ALA A 351 -24.17 36.57 -2.91
C ALA A 351 -23.50 37.81 -2.27
N SER A 352 -22.19 37.98 -2.46
CA SER A 352 -21.40 39.07 -1.87
C SER A 352 -20.42 39.63 -2.90
N PRO A 353 -20.86 40.52 -3.79
CA PRO A 353 -20.02 41.12 -4.84
C PRO A 353 -18.77 41.83 -4.29
N GLU A 354 -18.82 42.33 -3.06
CA GLU A 354 -17.71 42.98 -2.37
C GLU A 354 -16.55 42.03 -2.03
N MET A 355 -16.81 40.71 -1.93
CA MET A 355 -15.79 39.68 -1.69
C MET A 355 -15.19 39.10 -2.98
N LYS A 356 -15.66 39.56 -4.15
CA LYS A 356 -15.30 38.97 -5.44
C LYS A 356 -13.80 38.91 -5.68
N ASP A 357 -13.11 40.03 -5.51
CA ASP A 357 -11.68 40.12 -5.83
C ASP A 357 -10.84 39.27 -4.88
N GLU A 358 -11.20 39.21 -3.59
CA GLU A 358 -10.55 38.36 -2.58
C GLU A 358 -10.72 36.86 -2.92
N LEU A 359 -11.95 36.43 -3.23
CA LEU A 359 -12.25 35.03 -3.58
C LEU A 359 -11.54 34.60 -4.88
N ILE A 360 -11.51 35.47 -5.90
CA ILE A 360 -10.81 35.19 -7.15
C ILE A 360 -9.29 35.14 -6.92
N ALA A 361 -8.74 36.05 -6.12
CA ALA A 361 -7.31 36.06 -5.79
C ALA A 361 -6.88 34.80 -5.05
N LEU A 362 -7.65 34.36 -4.03
CA LEU A 362 -7.40 33.11 -3.31
C LEU A 362 -7.48 31.89 -4.24
N LEU A 363 -8.46 31.85 -5.14
CA LEU A 363 -8.62 30.75 -6.09
C LEU A 363 -7.45 30.68 -7.10
N ALA A 364 -6.99 31.84 -7.57
CA ALA A 364 -5.83 31.95 -8.45
C ALA A 364 -4.53 31.55 -7.72
N ALA A 365 -4.36 31.97 -6.47
CA ALA A 365 -3.21 31.60 -5.64
C ALA A 365 -3.15 30.09 -5.39
N ALA A 366 -4.27 29.47 -4.98
CA ALA A 366 -4.36 28.03 -4.77
C ALA A 366 -4.06 27.25 -6.07
N SER A 367 -4.61 27.69 -7.20
CA SER A 367 -4.35 27.07 -8.51
C SER A 367 -2.89 27.22 -8.95
N THR A 368 -2.23 28.33 -8.59
CA THR A 368 -0.82 28.56 -8.90
C THR A 368 0.08 27.64 -8.06
N GLN A 369 -0.22 27.49 -6.77
CA GLN A 369 0.48 26.59 -5.86
C GLN A 369 0.31 25.12 -6.29
N GLU A 370 -0.91 24.72 -6.67
CA GLU A 370 -1.20 23.38 -7.22
C GLU A 370 -0.35 23.10 -8.48
N LYS A 371 -0.28 24.04 -9.42
CA LYS A 371 0.57 23.92 -10.63
C LYS A 371 2.07 23.86 -10.31
N GLY A 372 2.50 24.54 -9.24
CA GLY A 372 3.87 24.49 -8.71
C GLY A 372 4.18 23.22 -7.90
N ALA A 373 3.22 22.29 -7.78
CA ALA A 373 3.27 21.11 -6.92
C ALA A 373 3.45 21.40 -5.41
N ASP A 374 3.21 22.63 -4.98
CA ASP A 374 3.16 23.00 -3.55
C ASP A 374 1.78 22.69 -2.97
N PHE A 375 1.45 21.39 -2.92
CA PHE A 375 0.15 20.90 -2.48
C PHE A 375 -0.20 21.28 -1.03
N PRO A 376 0.73 21.28 -0.05
CA PRO A 376 0.41 21.73 1.31
C PRO A 376 -0.07 23.17 1.36
N THR A 377 0.63 24.09 0.68
CA THR A 377 0.22 25.49 0.61
C THR A 377 -1.09 25.63 -0.16
N ALA A 378 -1.25 24.92 -1.29
CA ALA A 378 -2.49 24.90 -2.07
C ALA A 378 -3.70 24.45 -1.22
N ILE A 379 -3.55 23.37 -0.44
CA ILE A 379 -4.58 22.86 0.48
C ILE A 379 -4.94 23.91 1.53
N GLY A 380 -3.93 24.59 2.12
CA GLY A 380 -4.15 25.68 3.06
C GLY A 380 -4.96 26.82 2.43
N THR A 381 -4.57 27.27 1.24
CA THR A 381 -5.27 28.33 0.50
C THR A 381 -6.70 27.92 0.11
N TYR A 382 -6.92 26.67 -0.31
CA TYR A 382 -8.27 26.15 -0.58
C TYR A 382 -9.17 26.13 0.66
N ARG A 383 -8.63 25.80 1.84
CA ARG A 383 -9.39 25.85 3.10
C ARG A 383 -9.73 27.29 3.51
N THR A 384 -8.81 28.24 3.32
CA THR A 384 -9.09 29.67 3.53
C THR A 384 -10.19 30.14 2.58
N LEU A 385 -10.11 29.74 1.30
CA LEU A 385 -11.14 30.03 0.32
C LEU A 385 -12.49 29.42 0.72
N GLU A 386 -12.53 28.17 1.19
CA GLU A 386 -13.74 27.52 1.67
C GLU A 386 -14.41 28.30 2.83
N SER A 387 -13.62 28.74 3.81
CA SER A 387 -14.12 29.55 4.92
C SER A 387 -14.71 30.88 4.45
N LYS A 388 -14.05 31.56 3.51
CA LYS A 388 -14.54 32.83 2.93
C LYS A 388 -15.78 32.65 2.07
N VAL A 389 -15.87 31.56 1.32
CA VAL A 389 -17.08 31.18 0.58
C VAL A 389 -18.25 30.97 1.55
N LYS A 390 -18.03 30.28 2.68
CA LYS A 390 -19.07 30.11 3.71
C LYS A 390 -19.48 31.43 4.34
N GLU A 391 -18.54 32.32 4.62
CA GLU A 391 -18.80 33.67 5.13
C GLU A 391 -19.68 34.49 4.17
N ALA A 392 -19.34 34.50 2.87
CA ALA A 392 -20.11 35.20 1.83
C ALA A 392 -21.53 34.64 1.70
N LEU A 393 -21.67 33.30 1.66
CA LEU A 393 -22.98 32.67 1.53
C LEU A 393 -23.87 32.89 2.76
N ALA A 394 -23.29 33.06 3.95
CA ALA A 394 -24.04 33.37 5.18
C ALA A 394 -24.57 34.81 5.21
N LYS A 395 -24.00 35.74 4.41
CA LYS A 395 -24.45 37.13 4.32
C LYS A 395 -25.68 37.32 3.45
N VAL A 396 -26.08 36.33 2.66
CA VAL A 396 -27.35 36.39 1.93
C VAL A 396 -28.46 36.49 2.97
N PRO A 397 -29.14 37.65 3.09
CA PRO A 397 -30.24 37.76 4.03
C PRO A 397 -31.23 36.68 3.66
N ASN A 398 -31.55 35.83 4.63
CA ASN A 398 -32.63 34.87 4.50
C ASN A 398 -33.94 35.68 4.58
N GLU A 399 -34.18 36.56 3.61
CA GLU A 399 -35.48 37.18 3.35
C GLU A 399 -36.39 36.05 2.90
N VAL A 400 -36.86 35.29 3.89
CA VAL A 400 -38.12 34.56 3.76
C VAL A 400 -39.15 35.65 3.48
N PRO A 401 -39.78 35.68 2.29
CA PRO A 401 -40.82 36.66 2.02
C PRO A 401 -41.87 36.50 3.11
N ALA A 402 -42.05 37.54 3.92
CA ALA A 402 -43.00 37.54 5.01
C ALA A 402 -44.39 37.18 4.43
N PRO A 403 -45.12 36.21 5.01
CA PRO A 403 -46.52 36.02 4.65
C PRO A 403 -47.29 37.32 4.95
N PRO A 404 -48.27 37.71 4.12
CA PRO A 404 -48.98 38.98 4.25
C PRO A 404 -49.62 39.11 5.63
N THR A 405 -49.30 40.22 6.31
CA THR A 405 -49.66 40.54 7.68
C THR A 405 -51.16 40.85 7.84
N SER A 406 -51.76 40.29 8.89
CA SER A 406 -53.04 40.75 9.47
C SER A 406 -52.80 41.91 10.46
N PRO A 407 -53.79 42.79 10.71
CA PRO A 407 -53.62 44.05 11.43
C PRO A 407 -53.44 43.90 12.96
N PRO A 408 -52.89 44.93 13.65
CA PRO A 408 -52.38 44.80 15.02
C PRO A 408 -53.42 45.13 16.11
N PRO A 409 -53.34 44.51 17.30
CA PRO A 409 -53.99 45.00 18.51
C PRO A 409 -53.06 45.87 19.41
N PRO A 410 -53.62 46.72 20.28
CA PRO A 410 -52.91 47.74 21.07
C PRO A 410 -52.28 47.19 22.38
N PRO A 411 -51.40 47.97 23.05
CA PRO A 411 -50.57 47.49 24.16
C PRO A 411 -51.20 47.73 25.55
N PRO A 412 -50.85 46.89 26.52
CA PRO A 412 -50.43 47.33 27.85
C PRO A 412 -49.08 46.64 28.19
N GLY A 413 -48.16 47.13 29.00
CA GLY A 413 -48.22 47.93 30.22
C GLY A 413 -47.05 47.41 31.07
N ASN A 414 -46.22 48.32 31.58
CA ASN A 414 -45.05 48.05 32.43
C ASN A 414 -45.36 47.13 33.62
N GLU A 415 -44.38 46.31 34.04
CA GLU A 415 -43.99 46.19 35.46
C GLU A 415 -42.58 45.59 35.63
N GLN A 416 -41.89 46.09 36.66
CA GLN A 416 -40.48 45.89 37.03
C GLN A 416 -40.18 44.50 37.60
N SER A 417 -38.92 44.04 37.52
CA SER A 417 -38.08 43.78 38.72
C SER A 417 -36.68 43.21 38.38
N VAL A 418 -35.69 43.90 38.95
CA VAL A 418 -34.38 43.48 39.52
C VAL A 418 -33.93 42.02 39.38
N ASP A 419 -32.68 41.79 38.98
CA ASP A 419 -31.61 41.43 39.94
C ASP A 419 -30.19 41.60 39.37
N GLU A 420 -29.30 41.90 40.30
CA GLU A 420 -27.96 42.47 40.18
C GLU A 420 -26.93 41.34 40.34
N ASN A 421 -26.01 41.14 39.39
CA ASN A 421 -24.89 40.22 39.60
C ASN A 421 -23.60 40.77 38.96
N ALA A 422 -22.81 41.44 39.79
CA ALA A 422 -21.49 41.95 39.46
C ALA A 422 -20.42 40.84 39.61
N PRO A 423 -19.48 40.69 38.65
CA PRO A 423 -18.33 39.82 38.84
C PRO A 423 -17.20 40.52 39.62
N ALA A 424 -16.63 39.78 40.58
CA ALA A 424 -15.51 40.18 41.42
C ALA A 424 -14.18 40.34 40.62
N PRO A 425 -13.22 41.16 41.10
CA PRO A 425 -11.94 41.37 40.45
C PRO A 425 -10.97 40.18 40.63
N PRO A 426 -10.01 39.97 39.70
CA PRO A 426 -9.03 38.90 39.80
C PRO A 426 -7.97 39.18 40.87
N THR A 427 -7.76 38.21 41.75
CA THR A 427 -6.69 38.16 42.74
C THR A 427 -5.33 37.95 42.07
N ALA A 428 -4.33 38.71 42.52
CA ALA A 428 -2.94 38.66 42.08
C ALA A 428 -2.26 37.31 42.40
N PRO A 429 -1.28 36.88 41.59
CA PRO A 429 -0.49 35.69 41.86
C PRO A 429 0.50 35.89 43.04
N PRO A 430 0.79 34.84 43.84
CA PRO A 430 1.74 34.91 44.93
C PRO A 430 3.20 35.01 44.43
N PRO A 431 4.11 35.61 45.23
CA PRO A 431 5.52 35.74 44.88
C PRO A 431 6.25 34.39 44.91
N PRO A 432 7.32 34.22 44.10
CA PRO A 432 8.11 32.99 44.07
C PRO A 432 8.90 32.81 45.38
N PRO A 433 9.07 31.55 45.86
CA PRO A 433 9.88 31.25 47.03
C PRO A 433 11.38 31.46 46.75
N PRO A 434 12.18 31.77 47.79
CA PRO A 434 13.62 32.00 47.66
C PRO A 434 14.38 30.71 47.26
N PRO A 435 15.50 30.85 46.53
CA PRO A 435 16.32 29.72 46.11
C PRO A 435 16.95 29.01 47.33
N GLY A 436 16.57 27.75 47.54
CA GLY A 436 17.19 26.89 48.53
C GLY A 436 18.62 26.47 48.16
N PRO A 437 19.42 26.04 49.16
CA PRO A 437 20.81 25.64 48.98
C PRO A 437 20.94 24.47 48.00
N GLY A 438 21.87 24.61 47.06
CA GLY A 438 22.08 23.68 45.96
C GLY A 438 22.37 22.25 46.42
N PRO A 439 21.88 21.23 45.69
CA PRO A 439 22.17 19.84 46.00
C PRO A 439 23.67 19.53 45.81
N ALA A 440 24.21 18.76 46.76
CA ALA A 440 25.55 18.20 46.71
C ALA A 440 25.78 17.41 45.41
N PRO A 441 27.02 17.38 44.87
CA PRO A 441 27.33 16.73 43.61
C PRO A 441 26.99 15.24 43.69
N THR A 442 25.97 14.84 42.93
CA THR A 442 25.58 13.45 42.73
C THR A 442 26.71 12.69 42.03
N LYS A 443 26.98 11.50 42.58
CA LYS A 443 27.85 10.44 42.08
C LYS A 443 27.71 10.32 40.54
N PRO A 444 28.80 10.16 39.77
CA PRO A 444 28.73 10.04 38.31
C PRO A 444 27.73 8.95 37.94
N GLU A 445 26.64 9.33 37.27
CA GLU A 445 25.64 8.38 36.78
C GLU A 445 26.33 7.46 35.76
N GLU A 446 26.41 6.19 36.13
CA GLU A 446 26.90 5.14 35.25
C GLU A 446 25.90 4.99 34.10
N HIS A 447 26.26 5.50 32.92
CA HIS A 447 25.41 5.47 31.73
C HIS A 447 24.99 4.02 31.45
N ALA A 448 23.70 3.74 31.61
CA ALA A 448 23.12 2.43 31.35
C ALA A 448 23.40 2.06 29.88
N ASN A 449 24.30 1.12 29.67
CA ASN A 449 24.84 0.81 28.36
C ASN A 449 23.77 0.06 27.54
N VAL A 450 23.08 0.78 26.64
CA VAL A 450 22.03 0.21 25.77
C VAL A 450 22.63 -0.83 24.83
N SER A 451 22.13 -2.06 24.87
CA SER A 451 22.58 -3.12 23.97
C SER A 451 21.96 -2.93 22.58
N VAL A 452 22.70 -2.28 21.67
CA VAL A 452 22.27 -2.01 20.29
C VAL A 452 21.76 -3.26 19.57
N MET A 453 22.45 -4.40 19.74
CA MET A 453 22.04 -5.68 19.14
C MET A 453 20.69 -6.17 19.67
N LYS A 454 20.48 -6.14 21.00
CA LYS A 454 19.20 -6.57 21.60
C LYS A 454 18.07 -5.62 21.21
N LEU A 455 18.35 -4.31 21.19
CA LEU A 455 17.38 -3.30 20.78
C LEU A 455 16.98 -3.45 19.30
N GLY A 456 17.96 -3.70 18.42
CA GLY A 456 17.71 -3.93 17.00
C GLY A 456 16.80 -5.14 16.75
N LYS A 457 17.06 -6.26 17.44
CA LYS A 457 16.19 -7.45 17.39
C LYS A 457 14.79 -7.15 17.92
N ALA A 458 14.68 -6.57 19.12
CA ALA A 458 13.40 -6.26 19.76
C ALA A 458 12.56 -5.31 18.89
N ARG A 459 13.19 -4.33 18.22
CA ARG A 459 12.53 -3.42 17.28
C ARG A 459 11.91 -4.17 16.10
N ILE A 460 12.67 -5.04 15.42
CA ILE A 460 12.17 -5.77 14.25
C ILE A 460 10.96 -6.64 14.62
N GLU A 461 11.06 -7.36 15.74
CA GLU A 461 9.99 -8.23 16.23
C GLU A 461 8.75 -7.42 16.66
N PHE A 462 8.95 -6.24 17.27
CA PHE A 462 7.87 -5.33 17.60
C PHE A 462 7.15 -4.80 16.35
N ILE A 463 7.87 -4.38 15.31
CA ILE A 463 7.26 -3.92 14.05
C ILE A 463 6.44 -5.03 13.40
N ALA A 464 6.98 -6.25 13.34
CA ALA A 464 6.25 -7.40 12.83
C ALA A 464 4.96 -7.68 13.65
N THR A 465 5.07 -7.62 14.98
CA THR A 465 3.93 -7.81 15.90
C THR A 465 2.88 -6.71 15.74
N LYS A 466 3.29 -5.44 15.66
CA LYS A 466 2.42 -4.29 15.40
C LYS A 466 1.68 -4.44 14.07
N ARG A 467 2.36 -4.84 12.98
CA ARG A 467 1.71 -5.10 11.68
C ARG A 467 0.68 -6.24 11.77
N SER A 468 1.01 -7.34 12.45
CA SER A 468 0.08 -8.45 12.67
C SER A 468 -1.15 -8.04 13.47
N ALA A 469 -0.96 -7.24 14.52
CA ALA A 469 -2.04 -6.65 15.32
C ALA A 469 -2.97 -5.77 14.46
N LEU A 470 -2.42 -4.88 13.63
CA LEU A 470 -3.19 -4.01 12.73
C LEU A 470 -3.98 -4.81 11.68
N ALA A 471 -3.37 -5.84 11.09
CA ALA A 471 -4.06 -6.75 10.17
C ALA A 471 -5.22 -7.46 10.87
N SER A 472 -5.00 -7.98 12.09
CA SER A 472 -6.03 -8.66 12.89
C SER A 472 -7.19 -7.73 13.25
N MET A 473 -6.94 -6.47 13.60
CA MET A 473 -8.00 -5.48 13.83
C MET A 473 -8.80 -5.20 12.56
N THR A 474 -8.15 -5.19 11.40
CA THR A 474 -8.83 -5.00 10.11
C THR A 474 -9.75 -6.17 9.80
N THR A 475 -9.28 -7.40 9.97
CA THR A 475 -10.09 -8.63 9.85
C THR A 475 -11.28 -8.59 10.81
N LEU A 476 -11.07 -8.16 12.05
CA LEU A 476 -12.14 -8.03 13.03
C LEU A 476 -13.22 -7.05 12.56
N LYS A 477 -12.83 -5.88 12.03
CA LYS A 477 -13.79 -4.90 11.47
C LYS A 477 -14.63 -5.49 10.34
N GLU A 478 -14.02 -6.27 9.47
CA GLU A 478 -14.72 -6.94 8.38
C GLU A 478 -15.72 -7.96 8.91
N LYS A 479 -15.32 -8.78 9.89
CA LYS A 479 -16.21 -9.74 10.54
C LYS A 479 -17.38 -9.08 11.25
N PHE A 480 -17.17 -7.96 11.94
CA PHE A 480 -18.27 -7.17 12.50
C PHE A 480 -19.27 -6.71 11.44
N ARG A 481 -18.78 -6.20 10.30
CA ARG A 481 -19.67 -5.74 9.21
C ARG A 481 -20.44 -6.88 8.59
N GLU A 482 -19.80 -8.04 8.42
CA GLU A 482 -20.41 -9.25 7.88
C GLU A 482 -21.51 -9.76 8.83
N THR A 483 -21.21 -9.95 10.11
CA THR A 483 -22.16 -10.49 11.10
C THR A 483 -23.39 -9.60 11.30
N TYR A 484 -23.24 -8.27 11.22
CA TYR A 484 -24.35 -7.34 11.41
C TYR A 484 -24.92 -6.76 10.10
N ALA A 485 -24.58 -7.33 8.94
CA ALA A 485 -25.06 -6.84 7.65
C ALA A 485 -26.61 -6.86 7.56
N ASP A 486 -27.23 -7.88 8.16
CA ASP A 486 -28.68 -8.09 8.13
C ASP A 486 -29.44 -7.46 9.32
N HIS A 487 -28.73 -6.69 10.16
CA HIS A 487 -29.25 -6.06 11.38
C HIS A 487 -29.20 -4.53 11.28
N PRO A 488 -30.13 -3.90 10.53
CA PRO A 488 -30.10 -2.45 10.27
C PRO A 488 -30.15 -1.60 11.55
N GLU A 489 -30.82 -2.08 12.59
CA GLU A 489 -30.87 -1.47 13.93
C GLU A 489 -29.50 -1.40 14.61
N MET A 490 -28.60 -2.33 14.30
CA MET A 490 -27.25 -2.41 14.87
C MET A 490 -26.22 -1.58 14.08
N LEU A 491 -26.53 -1.11 12.87
CA LEU A 491 -25.58 -0.39 12.03
C LEU A 491 -25.04 0.89 12.67
N ARG A 492 -25.89 1.63 13.41
CA ARG A 492 -25.49 2.87 14.09
C ARG A 492 -24.52 2.61 15.25
N PRO A 493 -24.83 1.77 16.26
CA PRO A 493 -23.89 1.46 17.32
C PRO A 493 -22.63 0.75 16.79
N MET A 494 -22.75 -0.13 15.79
CA MET A 494 -21.61 -0.76 15.13
C MET A 494 -20.67 0.27 14.50
N LYS A 495 -21.18 1.23 13.71
CA LYS A 495 -20.34 2.30 13.13
C LYS A 495 -19.61 3.10 14.20
N ALA A 496 -20.26 3.38 15.33
CA ALA A 496 -19.61 4.06 16.46
C ALA A 496 -18.49 3.20 17.08
N ALA A 497 -18.71 1.89 17.25
CA ALA A 497 -17.69 0.96 17.73
C ALA A 497 -16.51 0.83 16.76
N LEU A 498 -16.77 0.68 15.46
CA LEU A 498 -15.73 0.64 14.42
C LEU A 498 -14.91 1.93 14.39
N LYS A 499 -15.54 3.08 14.63
CA LYS A 499 -14.84 4.37 14.75
C LYS A 499 -13.93 4.42 15.99
N LYS A 500 -14.35 3.85 17.12
CA LYS A 500 -13.47 3.71 18.30
C LYS A 500 -12.27 2.81 17.99
N LEU A 501 -12.49 1.71 17.26
CA LEU A 501 -11.41 0.82 16.83
C LEU A 501 -10.45 1.52 15.84
N ASP A 502 -10.96 2.36 14.94
CA ASP A 502 -10.12 3.20 14.06
C ASP A 502 -9.25 4.19 14.84
N ALA A 503 -9.79 4.78 15.90
CA ALA A 503 -9.00 5.64 16.79
C ALA A 503 -7.88 4.86 17.51
N VAL A 504 -8.16 3.62 17.93
CA VAL A 504 -7.15 2.71 18.50
C VAL A 504 -6.06 2.39 17.48
N ILE A 505 -6.43 2.03 16.25
CA ILE A 505 -5.48 1.78 15.14
C ILE A 505 -4.58 2.99 14.90
N ALA A 506 -5.15 4.21 14.88
CA ALA A 506 -4.39 5.44 14.69
C ALA A 506 -3.38 5.67 15.83
N GLN A 507 -3.77 5.38 17.09
CA GLN A 507 -2.87 5.48 18.24
C GLN A 507 -1.80 4.38 18.29
N LEU A 508 -2.07 3.18 17.76
CA LEU A 508 -1.04 2.15 17.61
C LEU A 508 0.04 2.55 16.59
N ASN A 509 -0.27 3.47 15.67
CA ASN A 509 0.67 4.01 14.70
C ASN A 509 1.59 5.12 15.24
N VAL A 510 1.67 5.30 16.57
CA VAL A 510 2.66 6.17 17.19
C VAL A 510 4.08 5.81 16.72
N ASP A 511 4.90 6.86 16.53
CA ASP A 511 6.26 6.87 15.95
C ASP A 511 7.33 6.18 16.82
N LEU A 512 6.96 5.18 17.62
CA LEU A 512 7.91 4.44 18.45
C LEU A 512 8.95 3.69 17.59
N ASP A 513 8.53 3.13 16.45
CA ASP A 513 9.42 2.49 15.48
C ASP A 513 10.51 3.41 14.96
N GLU A 514 10.14 4.65 14.60
CA GLU A 514 11.07 5.69 14.16
C GLU A 514 11.99 6.16 15.30
N GLN A 515 11.45 6.32 16.52
CA GLN A 515 12.28 6.66 17.68
C GLN A 515 13.33 5.58 17.99
N LEU A 516 12.95 4.31 17.86
CA LEU A 516 13.89 3.20 18.05
C LEU A 516 14.96 3.17 16.94
N ASP A 517 14.61 3.48 15.68
CA ASP A 517 15.60 3.66 14.61
C ASP A 517 16.59 4.77 14.92
N ASN A 518 16.09 5.92 15.37
CA ASN A 518 16.94 7.07 15.70
C ASN A 518 17.96 6.69 16.80
N ILE A 519 17.56 5.87 17.79
CA ILE A 519 18.48 5.38 18.82
C ILE A 519 19.56 4.46 18.23
N LEU A 520 19.17 3.55 17.34
CA LEU A 520 20.10 2.58 16.72
C LEU A 520 21.11 3.26 15.78
N ASN A 521 20.71 4.35 15.13
CA ASN A 521 21.53 5.10 14.17
C ASN A 521 22.35 6.24 14.81
N GLU A 522 22.01 6.67 16.02
CA GLU A 522 22.73 7.76 16.70
C GLU A 522 24.08 7.26 17.22
N SER A 523 25.15 7.96 16.84
CA SER A 523 26.54 7.61 17.20
C SER A 523 27.00 8.34 18.47
N ASP A 524 26.45 9.52 18.75
CA ASP A 524 26.75 10.31 19.95
C ASP A 524 26.00 9.74 21.17
N LEU A 525 26.75 9.35 22.21
CA LEU A 525 26.18 8.71 23.40
C LEU A 525 25.23 9.63 24.18
N THR A 526 25.50 10.93 24.23
CA THR A 526 24.69 11.90 24.98
C THR A 526 23.36 12.15 24.28
N ARG A 527 23.40 12.25 22.94
CA ARG A 527 22.18 12.35 22.12
C ARG A 527 21.39 11.05 22.16
N ARG A 528 22.07 9.89 22.10
CA ARG A 528 21.43 8.58 22.22
C ARG A 528 20.69 8.45 23.55
N ASP A 529 21.26 8.89 24.66
CA ASP A 529 20.59 8.90 25.97
C ASP A 529 19.33 9.78 25.97
N THR A 530 19.36 10.92 25.27
CA THR A 530 18.19 11.79 25.13
C THR A 530 17.09 11.11 24.31
N LEU A 531 17.45 10.42 23.22
CA LEU A 531 16.52 9.64 22.40
C LEU A 531 15.95 8.45 23.18
N VAL A 532 16.76 7.76 23.99
CA VAL A 532 16.33 6.66 24.87
C VAL A 532 15.31 7.15 25.89
N LYS A 533 15.55 8.30 26.54
CA LYS A 533 14.59 8.90 27.48
C LYS A 533 13.25 9.20 26.79
N LYS A 534 13.29 9.75 25.57
CA LYS A 534 12.08 10.02 24.77
C LYS A 534 11.34 8.73 24.42
N ALA A 535 12.04 7.71 23.91
CA ALA A 535 11.45 6.42 23.56
C ALA A 535 10.83 5.70 24.77
N ARG A 536 11.47 5.78 25.95
CA ARG A 536 10.91 5.22 27.20
C ARG A 536 9.61 5.92 27.59
N ALA A 537 9.52 7.24 27.46
CA ALA A 537 8.29 7.98 27.73
C ALA A 537 7.16 7.53 26.79
N THR A 538 7.42 7.49 25.48
CA THR A 538 6.46 7.01 24.48
C THR A 538 6.05 5.55 24.74
N MET A 539 6.99 4.66 25.06
CA MET A 539 6.71 3.26 25.36
C MET A 539 5.88 3.11 26.65
N THR A 540 6.07 3.97 27.64
CA THR A 540 5.28 3.98 28.89
C THR A 540 3.84 4.40 28.61
N GLU A 541 3.65 5.48 27.83
CA GLU A 541 2.32 5.90 27.38
C GLU A 541 1.64 4.82 26.56
N PHE A 542 2.38 4.16 25.66
CA PHE A 542 1.86 3.08 24.84
C PHE A 542 1.48 1.86 25.70
N SER A 543 2.34 1.44 26.62
CA SER A 543 2.01 0.33 27.53
C SER A 543 0.76 0.66 28.36
N LYS A 544 0.68 1.88 28.90
CA LYS A 544 -0.51 2.37 29.60
C LYS A 544 -1.74 2.35 28.70
N PHE A 545 -1.63 2.75 27.45
CA PHE A 545 -2.73 2.72 26.49
C PHE A 545 -3.24 1.29 26.24
N VAL A 546 -2.34 0.34 25.97
CA VAL A 546 -2.68 -1.08 25.78
C VAL A 546 -3.35 -1.68 27.02
N ASP A 547 -2.95 -1.23 28.21
CA ASP A 547 -3.46 -1.76 29.49
C ASP A 547 -4.74 -1.08 29.97
N SER A 548 -4.96 0.20 29.65
CA SER A 548 -6.08 0.98 30.17
C SER A 548 -7.25 1.12 29.20
N ASN A 549 -7.02 1.00 27.89
CA ASN A 549 -8.07 1.15 26.90
C ASN A 549 -9.05 -0.04 26.92
N GLU A 550 -10.33 0.24 27.15
CA GLU A 550 -11.37 -0.80 27.25
C GLU A 550 -11.54 -1.60 25.95
N VAL A 551 -11.39 -0.97 24.78
CA VAL A 551 -11.47 -1.69 23.50
C VAL A 551 -10.35 -2.70 23.42
N MET A 552 -9.10 -2.29 23.70
CA MET A 552 -7.92 -3.16 23.67
C MET A 552 -8.10 -4.40 24.56
N LYS A 553 -8.59 -4.24 25.79
CA LYS A 553 -8.80 -5.36 26.73
C LYS A 553 -9.71 -6.46 26.20
N ASN A 554 -10.64 -6.13 25.29
CA ASN A 554 -11.64 -7.04 24.77
C ASN A 554 -11.31 -7.57 23.35
N LEU A 555 -10.13 -7.25 22.79
CA LEU A 555 -9.76 -7.71 21.45
C LEU A 555 -9.27 -9.15 21.42
N ASP A 556 -8.57 -9.58 22.46
CA ASP A 556 -7.99 -10.93 22.53
C ASP A 556 -9.06 -11.95 22.86
N GLY A 557 -9.18 -13.01 22.04
CA GLY A 557 -10.19 -14.05 22.25
C GLY A 557 -11.64 -13.57 22.07
N ASN A 558 -11.86 -12.53 21.27
CA ASN A 558 -13.20 -12.02 20.99
C ASN A 558 -14.07 -13.07 20.25
N GLU A 559 -15.39 -12.98 20.38
CA GLU A 559 -16.35 -13.96 19.84
C GLU A 559 -16.38 -14.04 18.30
N PHE A 560 -15.99 -12.96 17.61
CA PHE A 560 -16.02 -12.89 16.14
C PHE A 560 -14.78 -13.53 15.51
N VAL A 561 -13.64 -13.44 16.19
CA VAL A 561 -12.37 -14.03 15.76
C VAL A 561 -11.63 -14.61 16.97
N PRO A 562 -12.05 -15.77 17.50
CA PRO A 562 -11.55 -16.31 18.77
C PRO A 562 -10.05 -16.63 18.78
N SER A 563 -9.47 -16.91 17.61
CA SER A 563 -8.04 -17.19 17.46
C SER A 563 -7.16 -15.94 17.49
N THR A 564 -7.76 -14.74 17.47
CA THR A 564 -7.00 -13.49 17.39
C THR A 564 -6.39 -13.12 18.74
N GLN A 565 -5.08 -12.88 18.74
CA GLN A 565 -4.28 -12.41 19.86
C GLN A 565 -3.54 -11.14 19.44
N ILE A 566 -3.90 -10.01 20.04
CA ILE A 566 -3.41 -8.66 19.71
C ILE A 566 -2.64 -8.09 20.90
N THR A 567 -3.28 -8.00 22.07
CA THR A 567 -2.72 -7.27 23.22
C THR A 567 -1.61 -8.04 23.91
N GLY A 568 -1.76 -9.35 24.06
CA GLY A 568 -0.73 -10.23 24.65
C GLY A 568 0.63 -10.09 23.96
N PRO A 569 0.72 -10.35 22.63
CA PRO A 569 1.97 -10.19 21.88
C PRO A 569 2.55 -8.77 21.94
N LEU A 570 1.71 -7.73 21.82
CA LEU A 570 2.17 -6.33 21.91
C LEU A 570 2.80 -6.02 23.28
N ARG A 571 2.15 -6.42 24.39
CA ARG A 571 2.69 -6.23 25.74
C ARG A 571 4.03 -6.95 25.91
N SER A 572 4.15 -8.17 25.40
CA SER A 572 5.40 -8.93 25.47
C SER A 572 6.53 -8.16 24.80
N LYS A 573 6.31 -7.65 23.58
CA LYS A 573 7.34 -6.93 22.83
C LYS A 573 7.66 -5.55 23.41
N LEU A 574 6.70 -4.85 23.97
CA LEU A 574 6.98 -3.60 24.71
C LEU A 574 7.87 -3.87 25.94
N LYS A 575 7.66 -4.96 26.67
CA LYS A 575 8.55 -5.36 27.79
C LYS A 575 9.96 -5.73 27.32
N GLU A 576 10.09 -6.41 26.18
CA GLU A 576 11.39 -6.74 25.59
C GLU A 576 12.15 -5.49 25.15
N ILE A 577 11.47 -4.52 24.52
CA ILE A 577 12.07 -3.21 24.19
C ILE A 577 12.49 -2.47 25.46
N ALA A 578 11.64 -2.45 26.48
CA ALA A 578 11.96 -1.82 27.77
C ALA A 578 13.25 -2.39 28.35
N ALA A 579 13.36 -3.71 28.41
CA ALA A 579 14.56 -4.40 28.90
C ALA A 579 15.80 -4.13 28.03
N ALA A 580 15.63 -3.96 26.71
CA ALA A 580 16.73 -3.66 25.80
C ALA A 580 17.23 -2.21 25.91
N LEU A 581 16.35 -1.28 26.29
CA LEU A 581 16.68 0.13 26.53
C LEU A 581 17.39 0.36 27.87
N GLY A 582 17.39 -0.62 28.80
CA GLY A 582 17.97 -0.54 30.14
C GLY A 582 17.00 0.03 31.15
#